data_AF-A0A933JJM9-F1
#
_entry.id   AF-A0A933JJM9-F1
#
_cell.length_a   1.000
_cell.length_b   1.000
_cell.length_c   1.000
_cell.angle_alpha   90.00
_cell.angle_beta   90.00
_cell.angle_gamma   90.00
#
_symmetry.space_group_name_H-M   'P 1'
#
loop_
_entity.id
_entity.type
_entity.pdbx_description
1 polymer ?
#
loop_
_entity_poly.entity_id
_entity_poly.type
_entity_poly.pdbx_seq_one_letter_code
_entity_poly.pdbx_strand_id
1 'polypeptide(L)' 'MGDTGELIVEFRPGTSEDDARKLVEGLGAKVRRKMRSDADKVLLLVRLEGAKKSSIESSPLVSRTEPNDDSYGVR' A
#
# COMPACT_ATOMS: atom_id res chain seq x y z
N MET A 1 -7.87 4.90 -17.21
CA MET A 1 -8.63 4.24 -16.13
C MET A 1 -7.64 3.68 -15.13
N GLY A 2 -7.69 4.13 -13.88
CA GLY A 2 -6.87 3.60 -12.79
C GLY A 2 -7.55 2.38 -12.15
N ASP A 3 -6.84 1.70 -11.26
CA ASP A 3 -7.41 0.57 -10.53
C ASP A 3 -8.33 1.09 -9.42
N THR A 4 -9.42 0.37 -9.13
CA THR A 4 -10.32 0.69 -8.01
C THR A 4 -10.28 -0.43 -6.99
N GLY A 5 -9.95 -0.11 -5.74
CA GLY A 5 -9.85 -1.08 -4.66
C GLY A 5 -8.92 -0.63 -3.54
N GLU A 6 -8.81 -1.47 -2.53
CA GLU A 6 -7.85 -1.33 -1.45
C GLU A 6 -6.69 -2.33 -1.63
N LEU A 7 -5.49 -1.88 -1.30
CA LEU A 7 -4.24 -2.62 -1.47
C LEU A 7 -3.42 -2.51 -0.18
N ILE A 8 -2.94 -3.63 0.31
CA ILE A 8 -1.94 -3.70 1.37
C ILE A 8 -0.58 -3.58 0.70
N VAL A 9 0.23 -2.63 1.15
CA VAL A 9 1.56 -2.38 0.62
C VAL A 9 2.57 -2.59 1.74
N GLU A 10 3.47 -3.54 1.56
CA GLU A 10 4.62 -3.76 2.43
C GLU A 10 5.84 -3.08 1.82
N PHE A 11 6.51 -2.28 2.64
CA PHE A 11 7.74 -1.58 2.28
C PHE A 11 8.96 -2.35 2.78
N ARG A 12 10.09 -2.15 2.09
CA ARG A 12 11.37 -2.76 2.45
C ARG A 12 11.85 -2.25 3.81
N PRO A 13 12.61 -3.07 4.57
CA PRO A 13 13.21 -2.64 5.83
C PRO A 13 14.03 -1.36 5.67
N GLY A 14 13.95 -0.48 6.66
CA GLY A 14 14.60 0.84 6.63
C GLY A 14 13.80 1.95 5.92
N THR A 15 12.68 1.63 5.27
CA THR A 15 11.76 2.66 4.76
C THR A 15 11.02 3.33 5.92
N SER A 16 11.10 4.65 6.03
CA SER A 16 10.36 5.39 7.05
C SER A 16 8.86 5.43 6.71
N GLU A 17 8.00 5.58 7.71
CA GLU A 17 6.56 5.72 7.47
C GLU A 17 6.23 6.98 6.63
N ASP A 18 7.00 8.05 6.81
CA ASP A 18 6.83 9.30 6.07
C ASP A 18 7.15 9.11 4.58
N ASP A 19 8.26 8.44 4.26
CA ASP A 19 8.62 8.12 2.87
C ASP A 19 7.62 7.17 2.22
N ALA A 20 7.14 6.17 2.97
CA ALA A 20 6.11 5.24 2.51
C ALA A 20 4.80 5.96 2.15
N ARG A 21 4.36 6.91 3.01
CA ARG A 21 3.17 7.74 2.76
C ARG A 21 3.36 8.65 1.55
N LYS A 22 4.47 9.38 1.49
CA LYS A 22 4.81 10.27 0.37
C LYS A 22 4.84 9.54 -0.96
N LEU A 23 5.36 8.31 -0.99
CA LEU A 23 5.37 7.50 -2.20
C LEU A 23 3.95 7.18 -2.68
N VAL A 24 3.10 6.66 -1.80
CA VAL A 24 1.73 6.24 -2.15
C VAL A 24 0.88 7.46 -2.55
N GLU A 25 0.95 8.54 -1.78
CA GLU A 25 0.21 9.77 -2.04
C GLU A 25 0.69 10.47 -3.31
N GLY A 26 2.00 10.48 -3.57
CA GLY A 26 2.59 11.01 -4.79
C GLY A 26 2.19 10.25 -6.06
N LEU A 27 1.78 8.98 -5.93
CA LEU A 27 1.25 8.15 -7.02
C LEU A 27 -0.27 8.30 -7.20
N GLY A 28 -0.93 9.14 -6.39
CA GLY A 28 -2.37 9.38 -6.45
C GLY A 28 -3.21 8.36 -5.69
N ALA A 29 -2.59 7.52 -4.85
CA ALA A 29 -3.30 6.63 -3.93
C ALA A 29 -3.47 7.31 -2.56
N LYS A 30 -4.42 6.84 -1.77
CA LYS A 30 -4.73 7.39 -0.45
C LYS A 30 -4.40 6.40 0.65
N VAL A 31 -3.60 6.82 1.63
CA VAL A 31 -3.32 5.99 2.81
C VAL A 31 -4.56 5.96 3.71
N ARG A 32 -5.06 4.77 4.03
CA ARG A 32 -6.22 4.57 4.91
C ARG A 32 -5.79 4.38 6.36
N ARG A 33 -4.84 3.47 6.60
CA ARG A 33 -4.28 3.20 7.92
C ARG A 33 -2.94 2.48 7.82
N LYS A 34 -2.14 2.60 8.88
CA LYS A 34 -1.00 1.72 9.12
C LYS A 34 -1.49 0.36 9.63
N MET A 35 -0.94 -0.72 9.11
CA MET A 35 -1.22 -2.07 9.59
C MET A 35 -0.17 -2.51 10.61
N ARG A 36 -0.53 -3.46 11.48
CA ARG A 36 0.45 -4.09 12.36
C ARG A 36 1.46 -4.86 11.49
N SER A 37 2.73 -4.56 11.68
CA SER A 37 3.85 -5.15 10.96
C SER A 37 4.89 -5.64 11.97
N ASP A 38 5.76 -6.55 11.53
CA ASP A 38 6.99 -6.87 12.27
C ASP A 38 7.84 -5.60 12.46
N ALA A 39 8.67 -5.59 13.50
CA ALA A 39 9.33 -4.38 14.03
C ALA A 39 10.10 -3.54 12.98
N ASP A 40 10.58 -4.16 11.90
CA ASP A 40 11.46 -3.53 10.92
C ASP A 40 10.78 -3.16 9.60
N LYS A 41 9.48 -3.41 9.44
CA LYS A 41 8.75 -3.18 8.18
C LYS A 41 7.61 -2.20 8.38
N VAL A 42 7.29 -1.46 7.32
CA VAL A 42 6.09 -0.62 7.25
C VAL A 42 5.07 -1.34 6.37
N LEU A 43 3.86 -1.53 6.89
CA LEU A 43 2.71 -2.00 6.11
C LEU A 43 1.62 -0.91 6.13
N LEU A 44 1.16 -0.50 4.94
CA LEU A 44 0.08 0.46 4.78
C LEU A 44 -1.09 -0.17 4.04
N LEU A 45 -2.30 0.05 4.53
CA LEU A 45 -3.51 -0.14 3.75
C LEU A 45 -3.78 1.14 2.95
N VAL A 46 -3.82 1.03 1.63
CA VAL A 46 -3.98 2.15 0.71
C VAL A 46 -5.19 1.93 -0.18
N ARG A 47 -5.87 3.01 -0.58
CA ARG A 47 -6.92 2.98 -1.59
C ARG A 47 -6.37 3.54 -2.89
N LEU A 48 -6.59 2.86 -4.00
CA LEU A 48 -5.92 3.20 -5.25
C LEU A 48 -6.43 4.52 -5.87
N GLU A 49 -7.66 4.98 -5.63
CA GLU A 49 -8.22 6.31 -6.03
C GLU A 49 -7.71 6.91 -7.39
N GLY A 50 -7.45 6.07 -8.40
CA GLY A 50 -6.93 6.50 -9.71
C GLY A 50 -5.44 6.21 -9.96
N ALA A 51 -4.68 5.88 -8.93
CA ALA A 51 -3.38 5.23 -9.04
C ALA A 51 -3.51 3.84 -9.69
N LYS A 52 -2.42 3.41 -10.35
CA LYS A 52 -2.28 2.05 -10.85
C LYS A 52 -1.50 1.23 -9.83
N LYS A 53 -1.98 0.03 -9.51
CA LYS A 53 -1.30 -0.94 -8.66
C LYS A 53 0.13 -1.18 -9.16
N SER A 54 0.30 -1.31 -10.48
CA SER A 54 1.62 -1.53 -11.10
C SER A 54 2.62 -0.39 -10.85
N SER A 55 2.15 0.86 -10.69
CA SER A 55 3.02 1.99 -10.36
C SER A 55 3.56 1.89 -8.93
N ILE A 56 2.75 1.39 -8.00
CA ILE A 56 3.17 1.14 -6.61
C ILE A 56 4.15 -0.05 -6.59
N GLU A 57 3.85 -1.13 -7.31
CA GLU A 57 4.69 -2.34 -7.39
C GLU A 57 6.06 -2.10 -8.03
N SER A 58 6.14 -1.14 -8.95
CA SER A 58 7.40 -0.77 -9.61
C SER A 58 8.34 0.04 -8.71
N SER A 59 7.89 0.46 -7.52
CA SER A 59 8.70 1.25 -6.60
C SER A 59 9.83 0.42 -5.98
N PRO A 60 11.06 0.93 -5.93
CA PRO A 60 12.18 0.25 -5.28
C PRO A 60 12.01 0.14 -3.75
N LEU A 61 11.14 0.96 -3.14
CA LEU A 61 10.84 0.91 -1.71
C LEU A 61 9.81 -0.15 -1.35
N VAL A 62 9.07 -0.66 -2.33
CA VAL A 62 8.02 -1.66 -2.12
C VAL A 62 8.66 -3.06 -2.14
N SER A 63 8.28 -3.88 -1.16
CA SER A 63 8.69 -5.27 -1.05
C SER A 63 7.63 -6.21 -1.63
N ARG A 64 6.37 -5.99 -1.29
CA ARG A 64 5.22 -6.76 -1.80
C ARG A 64 3.93 -5.96 -1.70
N THR A 65 2.96 -6.35 -2.52
CA THR A 65 1.60 -5.80 -2.55
C THR A 65 0.60 -6.95 -2.47
N GLU A 66 -0.53 -6.73 -1.80
CA GLU A 66 -1.61 -7.71 -1.66
C GLU A 66 -2.96 -7.01 -1.76
N PRO A 67 -3.91 -7.48 -2.57
CA PRO A 67 -5.28 -6.94 -2.57
C PRO A 67 -5.91 -7.04 -1.17
N ASN A 68 -6.51 -5.96 -0.69
CA ASN A 68 -7.36 -6.04 0.50
C ASN A 68 -8.76 -6.47 0.04
N ASP A 69 -8.98 -7.78 -0.03
CA ASP A 69 -10.27 -8.35 -0.38
C ASP A 69 -11.24 -8.25 0.82
N ASP A 70 -12.37 -7.57 0.64
CA ASP A 70 -13.48 -7.49 1.60
C ASP A 70 -14.20 -8.86 1.79
N SER A 71 -13.71 -9.92 1.15
CA SER A 71 -14.24 -11.29 1.20
C SER A 71 -14.13 -11.97 2.57
N TYR A 72 -13.59 -11.30 3.59
CA TYR A 72 -13.57 -11.76 4.99
C TYR A 72 -14.86 -11.45 5.78
N GLY A 73 -15.99 -11.22 5.09
CA GLY A 73 -17.31 -10.98 5.69
C GLY A 73 -18.42 -11.95 5.27
N VAL A 74 -18.12 -13.01 4.50
CA VAL A 74 -19.12 -14.05 4.13
C VAL A 74 -18.72 -15.38 4.77
N ARG A 75 -18.96 -15.51 6.08
CA ARG A 75 -19.14 -16.79 6.76
C ARG A 75 -20.28 -16.67 7.75
#